data_AF-A0A3M3G1C2-F1
#
_entry.id   AF-A0A3M3G1C2-F1
#
_cell.length_a   1.000
_cell.length_b   1.000
_cell.length_c   1.000
_cell.angle_alpha   90.00
_cell.angle_beta   90.00
_cell.angle_gamma   90.00
#
_symmetry.space_group_name_H-M   'P 1'
#
loop_
_entity.id
_entity.type
_entity.pdbx_description
1 polymer ?
#
loop_
_entity_poly.entity_id
_entity_poly.type
_entity_poly.pdbx_seq_one_letter_code
_entity_poly.pdbx_strand_id
1 'polypeptide(L)' 'MAVLVDQEGRPLFLPNVYATLRYRDVGFALTTIEKVLRALGMAYLWAATRTIDLEVVLRSDSFLVVVN' A
#
# COMPACT_ATOMS: atom_id res chain seq x y z
N MET A 1 -9.53 -17.13 8.60
CA MET A 1 -9.01 -15.88 7.99
C MET A 1 -9.11 -16.07 6.48
N ALA A 2 -9.90 -15.25 5.79
CA ALA A 2 -10.10 -15.36 4.34
C ALA A 2 -9.25 -14.28 3.64
N VAL A 3 -8.48 -14.66 2.63
CA VAL A 3 -7.64 -13.74 1.83
C VAL A 3 -8.30 -13.61 0.47
N LEU A 4 -8.65 -12.39 0.08
CA LEU A 4 -9.12 -12.11 -1.28
C LEU A 4 -7.93 -12.24 -2.23
N VAL A 5 -8.11 -13.03 -3.29
CA VAL A 5 -7.10 -13.26 -4.32
C VAL A 5 -7.64 -12.85 -5.68
N ASP A 6 -6.76 -12.45 -6.60
CA ASP A 6 -7.09 -12.21 -8.00
C ASP A 6 -7.37 -13.53 -8.76
N GLN A 7 -7.63 -13.43 -10.07
CA GLN A 7 -7.93 -14.58 -10.94
C GLN A 7 -6.75 -15.56 -11.02
N GLU A 8 -5.53 -15.11 -10.75
CA GLU A 8 -4.31 -15.91 -10.72
C GLU A 8 -3.98 -16.47 -9.31
N GLY A 9 -4.84 -16.26 -8.31
CA GLY A 9 -4.63 -16.72 -6.95
C GLY A 9 -3.63 -15.90 -6.15
N ARG A 10 -3.24 -14.71 -6.63
CA ARG A 10 -2.35 -13.80 -5.90
C ARG A 10 -3.17 -12.98 -4.93
N PRO A 11 -2.68 -12.75 -3.69
CA PRO A 11 -3.39 -11.92 -2.73
C PRO A 11 -3.64 -10.51 -3.31
N LEU A 12 -4.90 -10.11 -3.37
CA LEU A 12 -5.28 -8.72 -3.62
C LEU A 12 -4.95 -7.93 -2.36
N PHE A 13 -3.69 -7.52 -2.25
CA PHE A 13 -3.32 -6.53 -1.27
C PHE A 13 -3.92 -5.20 -1.74
N LEU A 14 -4.96 -4.75 -1.03
CA LEU A 14 -5.64 -3.48 -1.27
C LEU A 14 -5.24 -2.51 -0.14
N PRO A 15 -4.06 -1.86 -0.22
CA PRO A 15 -3.53 -1.05 0.89
C PRO A 15 -4.44 0.12 1.27
N ASN A 16 -5.21 0.66 0.32
CA ASN A 16 -6.24 1.66 0.60
C ASN A 16 -7.36 1.11 1.50
N VAL A 17 -7.87 -0.09 1.21
CA VAL A 17 -8.91 -0.75 2.02
C VAL A 17 -8.36 -1.12 3.39
N TYR A 18 -7.17 -1.74 3.42
CA TYR A 18 -6.50 -2.09 4.67
C TYR A 18 -6.27 -0.86 5.55
N ALA A 19 -5.68 0.21 5.01
CA ALA A 19 -5.42 1.43 5.77
C ALA A 19 -6.71 2.08 6.28
N THR A 20 -7.75 2.12 5.46
CA THR A 20 -9.05 2.68 5.86
C THR A 20 -9.66 1.92 7.03
N LEU A 21 -9.76 0.59 6.92
CA LEU A 21 -10.31 -0.26 7.97
C LEU A 21 -9.46 -0.17 9.24
N ARG A 22 -8.14 -0.35 9.12
CA ARG A 22 -7.23 -0.37 10.27
C ARG A 22 -7.24 0.94 11.05
N TYR A 23 -7.17 2.08 10.38
CA TYR A 23 -7.12 3.37 11.07
C TYR A 23 -8.50 3.76 11.62
N ARG A 24 -9.59 3.41 10.93
CA ARG A 24 -10.94 3.57 11.45
C ARG A 24 -11.15 2.74 12.72
N ASP A 25 -10.74 1.48 12.71
CA ASP A 25 -10.93 0.55 13.85
C ASP A 25 -10.15 0.99 15.09
N VAL A 26 -9.03 1.68 14.92
CA VAL A 26 -8.23 2.27 16.02
C VAL A 26 -8.80 3.64 16.47
N GLY A 27 -9.81 4.17 15.79
CA GLY A 27 -10.46 5.42 16.15
C GLY A 27 -9.70 6.67 15.71
N PHE A 28 -8.86 6.59 14.67
CA PHE A 28 -8.22 7.77 14.11
C PHE A 28 -9.23 8.72 13.46
N ALA A 29 -8.94 10.02 13.51
CA ALA A 29 -9.72 11.04 12.82
C ALA A 29 -9.74 10.80 11.30
N LEU A 30 -10.87 11.13 10.67
CA LEU A 30 -11.04 11.00 9.21
C LEU A 30 -9.94 11.72 8.42
N THR A 31 -9.52 12.91 8.88
CA THR A 31 -8.45 13.68 8.24
C THR A 31 -7.09 12.98 8.29
N THR A 32 -6.83 12.17 9.32
CA THR A 32 -5.64 11.33 9.39
C THR A 32 -5.73 10.19 8.38
N ILE A 33 -6.89 9.54 8.28
CA ILE A 33 -7.15 8.48 7.31
C ILE A 33 -6.94 9.00 5.89
N GLU A 34 -7.50 10.17 5.56
CA GLU A 34 -7.32 10.83 4.26
C GLU A 34 -5.85 11.13 3.95
N LYS A 35 -5.07 11.61 4.93
CA LYS A 35 -3.63 11.86 4.75
C LYS A 35 -2.87 10.57 4.43
N VAL A 36 -3.19 9.48 5.12
CA VAL A 36 -2.59 8.16 4.85
C VAL A 36 -2.94 7.67 3.45
N LEU A 37 -4.21 7.79 3.04
CA LEU A 37 -4.65 7.40 1.70
C LEU A 37 -3.97 8.24 0.60
N ARG A 38 -3.78 9.54 0.83
CA ARG A 38 -3.02 10.39 -0.09
C ARG A 38 -1.56 9.96 -0.19
N ALA A 39 -0.92 9.64 0.93
CA ALA A 39 0.46 9.16 0.93
C ALA A 39 0.61 7.83 0.16
N LEU A 40 -0.33 6.89 0.35
CA LEU A 40 -0.38 5.65 -0.43
C LEU A 40 -0.52 5.97 -1.94
N GLY A 41 -1.48 6.82 -2.31
CA GLY A 41 -1.66 7.25 -3.70
C GLY A 41 -0.40 7.86 -4.32
N MET A 42 0.32 8.69 -3.57
CA MET A 42 1.58 9.29 -4.02
C MET A 42 2.69 8.24 -4.22
N ALA A 43 2.78 7.22 -3.37
CA ALA A 43 3.75 6.14 -3.54
C ALA A 43 3.48 5.33 -4.81
N TYR A 44 2.22 4.98 -5.08
CA TYR A 44 1.84 4.30 -6.32
C TYR A 44 2.07 5.17 -7.55
N LEU A 45 1.75 6.46 -7.48
CA LEU A 45 2.03 7.39 -8.57
C LEU A 45 3.54 7.49 -8.86
N TRP A 46 4.36 7.64 -7.82
CA TRP A 46 5.82 7.67 -7.94
C TRP A 46 6.36 6.40 -8.61
N ALA A 47 5.90 5.23 -8.20
CA ALA A 47 6.31 3.95 -8.79
C ALA A 47 5.88 3.84 -10.26
N ALA A 48 4.64 4.23 -10.58
CA ALA A 48 4.11 4.24 -11.93
C ALA A 48 4.94 5.15 -12.86
N THR A 49 5.33 6.35 -12.40
CA THR A 49 6.17 7.27 -13.19
C THR A 49 7.58 6.75 -13.49
N ARG A 50 8.03 5.72 -12.75
CA ARG A 50 9.36 5.11 -12.89
C ARG A 50 9.31 3.68 -13.43
N THR A 51 8.12 3.18 -13.78
CA THR A 51 7.92 1.80 -14.23
C THR A 51 8.45 0.78 -13.20
N ILE A 52 8.31 1.10 -11.91
CA ILE A 52 8.70 0.24 -10.80
C ILE A 52 7.50 -0.60 -10.36
N ASP A 53 7.72 -1.91 -10.20
CA ASP A 53 6.77 -2.78 -9.49
C ASP A 53 6.91 -2.54 -7.98
N LEU A 54 6.01 -1.70 -7.44
CA LEU A 54 6.04 -1.30 -6.04
C LEU A 54 5.84 -2.50 -5.09
N GLU A 55 5.03 -3.49 -5.48
CA GLU A 55 4.77 -4.68 -4.67
C GLU A 55 6.03 -5.54 -4.55
N VAL A 56 6.78 -5.69 -5.65
CA VAL A 56 8.07 -6.39 -5.63
C VAL A 56 9.05 -5.63 -4.74
N VAL A 57 9.17 -4.31 -4.91
CA VAL A 57 10.11 -3.47 -4.14
C VAL A 57 9.82 -3.50 -2.64
N LEU A 58 8.55 -3.46 -2.24
CA LEU A 58 8.14 -3.55 -0.83
C LEU A 58 8.42 -4.92 -0.21
N ARG A 59 8.49 -5.99 -1.02
CA ARG A 59 8.79 -7.36 -0.57
C ARG A 59 10.27 -7.71 -0.60
N SER A 60 11.06 -7.01 -1.41
CA SER A 60 12.46 -7.37 -1.68
C SER A 60 13.48 -6.74 -0.74
N ASP A 61 13.07 -6.09 0.35
CA ASP A 61 13.90 -5.28 1.28
C ASP A 61 14.71 -4.13 0.63
N SER A 62 14.81 -4.09 -0.70
CA SER A 62 15.54 -3.07 -1.47
C SER A 62 14.98 -1.67 -1.28
N PHE A 63 13.71 -1.53 -0.92
CA PHE A 63 13.14 -0.24 -0.53
C PHE A 63 13.77 0.34 0.75
N LEU A 64 14.29 -0.50 1.66
CA LEU A 64 14.95 -0.07 2.90
C LEU A 64 16.44 0.24 2.68
N VAL A 65 16.99 -0.10 1.51
CA VAL A 65 18.41 0.07 1.21
C VAL A 65 18.60 1.33 0.37
N VAL A 66 19.15 2.39 0.98
CA VAL A 66 19.64 3.55 0.23
C VAL A 66 20.89 3.12 -0.52
N VAL A 67 20.78 2.96 -1.84
CA VAL A 67 21.94 2.76 -2.71
C VAL A 67 22.53 4.15 -3.00
N ASN A 68 23.70 4.43 -2.41
CA ASN A 68 24.55 5.58 -2.75
C ASN A 68 25.24 5.35 -4.11
#